data_AF-A0AAD8C1D1-F1
#
_entry.id   AF-A0AAD8C1D1-F1
#
_cell.length_a   1.000
_cell.length_b   1.000
_cell.length_c   1.000
_cell.angle_alpha   90.00
_cell.angle_beta   90.00
_cell.angle_gamma   90.00
#
_symmetry.space_group_name_H-M   'P 1'
#
loop_
_entity.id
_entity.type
_entity.pdbx_description
1 polymer ?
#
loop_
_entity_poly.entity_id
_entity_poly.type
_entity_poly.pdbx_seq_one_letter_code
_entity_poly.pdbx_strand_id
1 'polypeptide(L)'
;MTLLGVADAVCTYTSWMLSFDSPGLSKCNELNHYIYGLERSHVHKDDQLFFLEGVQCCSAPPQWSNIEVQVVYADWRETLDRKNQWAHCPAGFFLQGLQRSKSGKNKGYIYNIENGRCAKPANHPFYYGDCYSHYIDFSRLGLYSCKEGYYITGLYKADCDYLHCIDRLYCCKMADTPQVVDDPETFKTRIMDTTLWNLANLANSLGYGWCAGTKGMNVGEDFYRSGDSWVADSRLFWPQKNVLVTSVKKDSPLITRDGLLP
;
A
#
# COMPACT_ATOMS: atom_id res chain seq x y z
N MET A 1 -32.65 12.48 22.11
CA MET A 1 -31.24 12.90 22.18
C MET A 1 -30.41 11.63 22.12
N THR A 2 -30.07 11.19 20.91
CA THR A 2 -29.34 9.94 20.69
C THR A 2 -27.85 10.22 20.89
N LEU A 3 -27.28 9.63 21.95
CA LEU A 3 -25.83 9.49 22.12
C LEU A 3 -25.32 8.57 21.00
N LEU A 4 -24.90 9.14 19.87
CA LEU A 4 -23.96 8.44 18.99
C LEU A 4 -22.61 8.52 19.68
N GLY A 5 -22.32 7.54 20.54
CA GLY A 5 -20.95 7.30 20.97
C GLY A 5 -20.13 7.05 19.72
N VAL A 6 -19.19 7.94 19.42
CA VAL A 6 -18.13 7.69 18.46
C VAL A 6 -17.41 6.46 19.00
N ALA A 7 -17.54 5.32 18.34
CA ALA A 7 -16.73 4.17 18.71
C ALA A 7 -15.29 4.53 18.35
N ASP A 8 -14.45 4.67 19.37
CA ASP A 8 -13.02 4.94 19.21
C ASP A 8 -12.38 3.84 18.35
N ALA A 9 -11.35 4.20 17.57
CA ALA A 9 -10.66 3.23 16.72
C ALA A 9 -10.04 2.11 17.59
N VAL A 10 -10.27 0.86 17.22
CA VAL A 10 -9.68 -0.28 17.92
C VAL A 10 -8.25 -0.44 17.41
N CYS A 11 -7.28 -0.37 18.32
CA CYS A 11 -5.86 -0.47 17.97
C CYS A 11 -5.23 -1.76 18.50
N THR A 12 -4.44 -2.41 17.65
CA THR A 12 -3.65 -3.60 17.94
C THR A 12 -2.17 -3.33 17.68
N TYR A 13 -1.30 -3.99 18.43
CA TYR A 13 0.14 -4.00 18.15
C TYR A 13 0.48 -5.16 17.23
N THR A 14 1.26 -4.91 16.18
CA THR A 14 1.85 -5.96 15.33
C THR A 14 3.36 -5.94 15.47
N SER A 15 3.92 -7.03 15.98
CA SER A 15 5.36 -7.23 16.09
C SER A 15 5.96 -7.51 14.72
N TRP A 16 7.03 -6.78 14.40
CA TRP A 16 7.89 -6.94 13.23
C TRP A 16 9.30 -7.41 13.57
N MET A 17 9.56 -7.78 14.84
CA MET A 17 10.89 -8.16 15.37
C MET A 17 11.63 -9.24 14.57
N LEU A 18 10.91 -10.04 13.80
CA LEU A 18 11.49 -11.09 12.95
C LEU A 18 11.20 -10.85 11.47
N SER A 19 10.04 -10.28 11.15
CA SER A 19 9.58 -10.14 9.78
C SER A 19 10.28 -9.01 9.03
N PHE A 20 10.77 -7.98 9.74
CA PHE A 20 11.44 -6.84 9.13
C PHE A 20 12.97 -6.92 9.16
N ASP A 21 13.54 -7.90 9.85
CA ASP A 21 14.98 -8.22 9.87
C ASP A 21 15.51 -8.74 8.54
N SER A 22 14.60 -9.29 7.73
CA SER A 22 14.90 -9.93 6.46
C SER A 22 14.05 -9.36 5.33
N PRO A 23 14.43 -9.60 4.06
CA PRO A 23 13.66 -9.13 2.91
C PRO A 23 12.27 -9.76 2.91
N GLY A 24 11.26 -8.96 2.58
CA GLY A 24 9.88 -9.40 2.61
C GLY A 24 8.94 -8.26 2.99
N LEU A 25 7.66 -8.61 3.13
CA LEU A 25 6.61 -7.70 3.57
C LEU A 25 6.38 -7.88 5.07
N SER A 26 6.44 -6.78 5.82
CA SER A 26 5.85 -6.68 7.16
C SER A 26 4.64 -5.76 7.11
N LYS A 27 3.54 -6.14 7.77
CA LYS A 27 2.26 -5.42 7.71
C LYS A 27 1.47 -5.58 9.01
N CYS A 28 0.39 -4.83 9.16
CA CYS A 28 -0.63 -5.09 10.17
C CYS A 28 -1.20 -6.52 10.03
N ASN A 29 -1.55 -7.14 11.15
CA ASN A 29 -2.17 -8.48 11.15
C ASN A 29 -3.60 -8.43 10.60
N GLU A 30 -4.39 -7.44 11.02
CA GLU A 30 -5.77 -7.25 10.60
C GLU A 30 -5.85 -6.57 9.23
N LEU A 31 -6.63 -7.15 8.32
CA LEU A 31 -6.77 -6.68 6.93
C LEU A 31 -7.36 -5.27 6.81
N ASN A 32 -8.20 -4.86 7.76
CA ASN A 32 -8.87 -3.55 7.80
C ASN A 32 -8.25 -2.59 8.82
N HIS A 33 -7.02 -2.87 9.27
CA HIS A 33 -6.26 -1.95 10.10
C HIS A 33 -5.17 -1.24 9.30
N TYR A 34 -4.84 -0.04 9.75
CA TYR A 34 -3.88 0.85 9.11
C TYR A 34 -2.87 1.30 10.14
N ILE A 35 -1.63 1.50 9.70
CA ILE A 35 -0.53 1.89 10.58
C ILE A 35 -0.83 3.29 11.12
N TYR A 36 -0.93 3.36 12.43
CA TYR A 36 -1.12 4.56 13.22
C TYR A 36 0.21 5.05 13.80
N GLY A 37 1.11 4.12 14.13
CA GLY A 37 2.43 4.45 14.69
C GLY A 37 3.49 3.40 14.36
N LEU A 38 4.74 3.85 14.38
CA LEU A 38 5.94 3.02 14.22
C LEU A 38 6.62 2.84 15.57
N GLU A 39 6.95 1.60 15.92
CA GLU A 39 7.72 1.28 17.12
C GLU A 39 9.16 0.96 16.73
N ARG A 40 10.11 1.60 17.41
CA ARG A 40 11.53 1.28 17.28
C ARG A 40 12.10 0.77 18.59
N SER A 41 13.04 -0.17 18.49
CA SER A 41 13.88 -0.61 19.61
C SER A 41 15.01 0.37 19.94
N HIS A 42 15.84 -0.04 20.90
CA HIS A 42 17.02 0.70 21.35
C HIS A 42 17.97 1.03 20.19
N VAL A 43 18.60 2.20 20.27
CA VAL A 43 19.57 2.66 19.27
C VAL A 43 20.89 1.90 19.47
N HIS A 44 21.44 1.39 18.38
CA HIS A 44 22.81 0.88 18.34
C HIS A 44 23.63 1.67 17.33
N LYS A 45 24.95 1.51 17.38
CA LYS A 45 25.91 2.27 16.57
C LYS A 45 25.64 2.20 15.05
N ASP A 46 25.11 1.07 14.58
CA ASP A 46 24.83 0.85 13.15
C ASP A 46 23.40 1.26 12.74
N ASP A 47 22.53 1.61 13.71
CA ASP A 47 21.13 2.07 13.60
C ASP A 47 20.40 1.62 12.32
N GLN A 48 20.32 0.30 12.16
CA GLN A 48 19.79 -0.36 10.97
C GLN A 48 18.27 -0.49 11.03
N LEU A 49 17.66 -0.73 9.86
CA LEU A 49 16.23 -0.92 9.65
C LEU A 49 15.59 -2.00 10.52
N PHE A 50 16.35 -3.01 10.94
CA PHE A 50 15.79 -4.08 11.77
C PHE A 50 15.39 -3.58 13.17
N PHE A 51 15.87 -2.41 13.61
CA PHE A 51 15.39 -1.77 14.83
C PHE A 51 13.99 -1.15 14.69
N LEU A 52 13.35 -1.23 13.52
CA LEU A 52 11.90 -1.01 13.37
C LEU A 52 11.19 -2.32 13.69
N GLU A 53 10.87 -2.51 14.96
CA GLU A 53 10.46 -3.81 15.50
C GLU A 53 8.95 -4.00 15.55
N GLY A 54 8.17 -2.98 15.23
CA GLY A 54 6.73 -3.12 15.20
C GLY A 54 5.96 -1.89 14.76
N VAL A 55 4.65 -2.06 14.76
CA VAL A 55 3.69 -1.00 14.44
C VAL A 55 2.48 -1.09 15.35
N GLN A 56 1.91 0.07 15.66
CA GLN A 56 0.54 0.13 16.16
C GLN A 56 -0.37 0.32 14.96
N CYS A 57 -1.35 -0.56 14.82
CA CYS A 57 -2.33 -0.59 13.75
C CYS A 57 -3.71 -0.32 14.34
N CYS A 58 -4.51 0.51 13.70
CA CYS A 58 -5.86 0.83 14.18
C CYS A 58 -6.90 0.60 13.09
N SER A 59 -8.10 0.18 13.50
CA SER A 59 -9.25 0.01 12.62
C SER A 59 -9.63 1.35 11.98
N ALA A 60 -10.29 1.28 10.81
CA ALA A 60 -10.94 2.46 10.25
C ALA A 60 -12.05 2.99 11.19
N PRO A 61 -12.44 4.27 11.05
CA PRO A 61 -13.66 4.80 11.68
C PRO A 61 -14.91 4.00 11.28
N PRO A 62 -15.99 4.01 12.08
CA PRO A 62 -17.17 3.14 11.88
C PRO A 62 -17.81 3.21 10.49
N GLN A 63 -17.79 4.37 9.82
CA GLN A 63 -18.33 4.51 8.48
C GLN A 63 -17.52 3.75 7.41
N TRP A 64 -16.33 3.26 7.76
CA TRP A 64 -15.34 2.62 6.89
C TRP A 64 -14.91 1.21 7.39
N SER A 65 -15.41 0.73 8.53
CA SER A 65 -14.80 -0.40 9.28
C SER A 65 -15.18 -1.82 8.81
N ASN A 66 -16.25 -1.99 8.04
CA ASN A 66 -16.83 -3.30 7.68
C ASN A 66 -16.80 -3.61 6.17
N ILE A 67 -15.74 -3.20 5.47
CA ILE A 67 -15.75 -3.17 3.99
C ILE A 67 -14.49 -3.82 3.45
N GLU A 68 -14.59 -4.43 2.26
CA GLU A 68 -13.45 -4.91 1.49
C GLU A 68 -12.39 -3.83 1.38
N VAL A 69 -11.12 -4.24 1.35
CA VAL A 69 -9.99 -3.31 1.24
C VAL A 69 -9.38 -3.41 -0.14
N GLN A 70 -9.07 -2.24 -0.71
CA GLN A 70 -8.19 -2.15 -1.86
C GLN A 70 -6.76 -1.96 -1.41
N VAL A 71 -5.84 -2.63 -2.08
CA VAL A 71 -4.42 -2.64 -1.74
C VAL A 71 -3.61 -2.36 -2.98
N VAL A 72 -2.69 -1.40 -2.87
CA VAL A 72 -1.72 -1.05 -3.89
C VAL A 72 -0.33 -0.93 -3.25
N TYR A 73 0.71 -1.07 -4.07
CA TYR A 73 2.09 -0.97 -3.60
C TYR A 73 2.72 0.30 -4.16
N ALA A 74 2.90 1.29 -3.30
CA ALA A 74 3.57 2.54 -3.63
C ALA A 74 5.06 2.29 -3.83
N ASP A 75 5.57 2.69 -4.99
CA ASP A 75 6.97 2.49 -5.38
C ASP A 75 7.87 3.53 -4.74
N TRP A 76 8.70 3.11 -3.77
CA TRP A 76 9.55 3.99 -2.97
C TRP A 76 11.04 3.82 -3.24
N ARG A 77 11.40 2.97 -4.20
CA ARG A 77 12.77 2.49 -4.45
C ARG A 77 13.73 3.63 -4.76
N GLU A 78 13.43 4.38 -5.82
CA GLU A 78 14.23 5.56 -6.17
C GLU A 78 14.00 6.73 -5.20
N THR A 79 12.85 6.75 -4.52
CA THR A 79 12.46 7.83 -3.62
C THR A 79 13.31 7.82 -2.36
N LEU A 80 13.47 6.65 -1.75
CA LEU A 80 14.22 6.45 -0.51
C LEU A 80 15.71 6.19 -0.75
N ASP A 81 16.16 5.99 -1.99
CA ASP A 81 17.58 6.13 -2.38
C ASP A 81 18.07 7.58 -2.22
N ARG A 82 17.18 8.54 -2.45
CA ARG A 82 17.49 9.98 -2.34
C ARG A 82 17.38 10.45 -0.88
N LYS A 83 17.92 11.63 -0.61
CA LYS A 83 17.90 12.29 0.70
C LYS A 83 16.87 13.42 0.69
N ASN A 84 16.30 13.74 1.84
CA ASN A 84 15.34 14.83 2.02
C ASN A 84 14.04 14.66 1.21
N GLN A 85 13.56 13.42 1.09
CA GLN A 85 12.40 13.07 0.26
C GLN A 85 11.25 12.51 1.08
N TRP A 86 10.03 12.78 0.60
CA TRP A 86 8.83 12.10 1.05
C TRP A 86 8.53 10.87 0.20
N ALA A 87 8.25 9.76 0.86
CA ALA A 87 7.69 8.57 0.28
C ALA A 87 6.22 8.43 0.74
N HIS A 88 5.28 8.64 -0.18
CA HIS A 88 3.85 8.66 0.11
C HIS A 88 3.12 7.45 -0.46
N CYS A 89 2.03 7.06 0.21
CA CYS A 89 0.94 6.31 -0.40
C CYS A 89 0.18 7.18 -1.41
N PRO A 90 -0.51 6.57 -2.40
CA PRO A 90 -1.43 7.30 -3.26
C PRO A 90 -2.56 7.95 -2.47
N ALA A 91 -3.11 9.05 -2.99
CA ALA A 91 -4.17 9.79 -2.32
C ALA A 91 -5.38 8.89 -1.94
N GLY A 92 -5.86 9.04 -0.71
CA GLY A 92 -6.92 8.21 -0.15
C GLY A 92 -6.47 6.83 0.36
N PHE A 93 -5.21 6.44 0.16
CA PHE A 93 -4.65 5.21 0.73
C PHE A 93 -3.78 5.48 1.95
N PHE A 94 -3.86 4.56 2.90
CA PHE A 94 -3.18 4.60 4.19
C PHE A 94 -2.18 3.46 4.29
N LEU A 95 -1.06 3.69 4.97
CA LEU A 95 -0.02 2.69 5.08
C LEU A 95 -0.53 1.51 5.92
N GLN A 96 -0.37 0.28 5.41
CA GLN A 96 -0.69 -0.95 6.14
C GLN A 96 0.56 -1.82 6.34
N GLY A 97 1.62 -1.59 5.58
CA GLY A 97 2.86 -2.33 5.72
C GLY A 97 4.00 -1.74 4.91
N LEU A 98 5.18 -2.29 5.10
CA LEU A 98 6.42 -1.94 4.41
C LEU A 98 7.05 -3.19 3.81
N GLN A 99 7.48 -3.09 2.57
CA GLN A 99 8.25 -4.14 1.91
C GLN A 99 9.72 -3.74 1.84
N ARG A 100 10.57 -4.62 2.34
CA ARG A 100 12.02 -4.45 2.36
C ARG A 100 12.72 -5.40 1.39
N SER A 101 13.80 -4.94 0.75
CA SER A 101 14.72 -5.77 -0.02
C SER A 101 16.03 -6.07 0.71
N LYS A 102 16.95 -6.73 0.00
CA LYS A 102 18.34 -6.98 0.43
C LYS A 102 19.35 -6.28 -0.48
N SER A 103 18.98 -5.16 -1.10
CA SER A 103 19.82 -4.56 -2.13
C SER A 103 21.10 -3.93 -1.55
N GLY A 104 22.21 -4.10 -2.26
CA GLY A 104 23.48 -3.44 -1.92
C GLY A 104 24.30 -4.03 -0.76
N LYS A 105 25.38 -3.33 -0.39
CA LYS A 105 26.35 -3.75 0.64
C LYS A 105 25.82 -3.51 2.06
N ASN A 106 25.04 -2.45 2.26
CA ASN A 106 24.49 -2.07 3.57
C ASN A 106 23.01 -2.46 3.64
N LYS A 107 22.77 -3.70 4.07
CA LYS A 107 21.43 -4.31 4.07
C LYS A 107 20.48 -3.60 5.02
N GLY A 108 21.00 -2.88 6.01
CA GLY A 108 20.24 -2.24 7.09
C GLY A 108 19.81 -0.80 6.85
N TYR A 109 19.99 -0.24 5.66
CA TYR A 109 19.71 1.19 5.43
C TYR A 109 18.31 1.43 4.88
N ILE A 110 17.75 2.63 5.15
CA ILE A 110 16.35 3.01 4.80
C ILE A 110 16.03 2.80 3.33
N TYR A 111 16.98 3.00 2.43
CA TYR A 111 16.73 2.80 0.99
C TYR A 111 16.31 1.37 0.64
N ASN A 112 16.53 0.39 1.53
CA ASN A 112 16.03 -0.97 1.34
C ASN A 112 14.52 -1.08 1.60
N ILE A 113 13.84 -0.04 2.07
CA ILE A 113 12.37 0.05 2.06
C ILE A 113 11.97 0.38 0.63
N GLU A 114 11.58 -0.65 -0.11
CA GLU A 114 11.30 -0.52 -1.54
C GLU A 114 9.86 -0.08 -1.79
N ASN A 115 8.91 -0.50 -0.95
CA ASN A 115 7.50 -0.20 -1.15
C ASN A 115 6.74 0.08 0.15
N GLY A 116 5.82 1.03 0.05
CA GLY A 116 4.71 1.16 0.99
C GLY A 116 3.56 0.27 0.53
N ARG A 117 3.14 -0.70 1.35
CA ARG A 117 1.87 -1.39 1.12
C ARG A 117 0.75 -0.49 1.63
N CYS A 118 0.01 0.07 0.70
CA CYS A 118 -1.00 1.09 0.96
C CYS A 118 -2.39 0.49 0.75
N ALA A 119 -3.28 0.69 1.73
CA ALA A 119 -4.63 0.15 1.71
C ALA A 119 -5.67 1.25 1.91
N LYS A 120 -6.85 1.09 1.33
CA LYS A 120 -8.03 1.90 1.64
C LYS A 120 -9.27 1.01 1.75
N PRO A 121 -10.28 1.37 2.56
CA PRO A 121 -11.60 0.79 2.39
C PRO A 121 -12.03 0.96 0.94
N ALA A 122 -12.54 -0.09 0.29
CA ALA A 122 -12.82 -0.09 -1.14
C ALA A 122 -13.75 1.06 -1.55
N ASN A 123 -14.65 1.40 -0.63
CA ASN A 123 -15.64 2.44 -0.79
C ASN A 123 -15.15 3.83 -0.24
N HIS A 124 -13.88 3.96 0.12
CA HIS A 124 -13.28 5.24 0.51
C HIS A 124 -12.87 6.05 -0.75
N PRO A 125 -13.07 7.38 -0.76
CA PRO A 125 -12.63 8.24 -1.87
C PRO A 125 -11.11 8.23 -2.10
N PHE A 126 -10.68 8.67 -3.29
CA PHE A 126 -9.26 8.85 -3.62
C PHE A 126 -8.68 10.18 -3.08
N TYR A 127 -9.12 10.60 -1.90
CA TYR A 127 -8.60 11.79 -1.21
C TYR A 127 -8.66 11.59 0.31
N TYR A 128 -7.80 12.34 1.01
CA TYR A 128 -7.77 12.35 2.47
C TYR A 128 -8.74 13.38 3.05
N GLY A 129 -9.06 13.23 4.34
CA GLY A 129 -9.58 14.35 5.12
C GLY A 129 -8.45 15.34 5.46
N ASP A 130 -8.41 15.78 6.71
CA ASP A 130 -7.31 16.61 7.21
C ASP A 130 -5.97 15.85 7.24
N CYS A 131 -4.86 16.55 6.97
CA CYS A 131 -3.51 15.99 6.98
C CYS A 131 -2.52 16.93 7.65
N TYR A 132 -1.49 16.38 8.27
CA TYR A 132 -0.37 17.14 8.81
C TYR A 132 0.94 16.35 8.78
N SER A 133 2.06 17.07 8.81
CA SER A 133 3.39 16.48 9.00
C SER A 133 3.73 16.47 10.49
N HIS A 134 4.09 15.30 11.01
CA HIS A 134 4.52 15.11 12.39
C HIS A 134 6.03 14.89 12.43
N TYR A 135 6.76 15.78 13.10
CA TYR A 135 8.16 15.56 13.43
C TYR A 135 8.29 14.47 14.49
N ILE A 136 9.21 13.52 14.28
CA ILE A 136 9.50 12.45 15.23
C ILE A 136 10.99 12.44 15.54
N ASP A 137 11.34 12.44 16.84
CA ASP A 137 12.73 12.18 17.26
C ASP A 137 12.97 10.67 17.18
N PHE A 138 13.11 10.15 15.97
CA PHE A 138 13.25 8.72 15.76
C PHE A 138 14.66 8.23 16.10
N SER A 139 15.35 8.86 17.07
CA SER A 139 16.64 8.45 17.63
C SER A 139 16.52 7.86 19.04
N ARG A 140 15.31 7.53 19.50
CA ARG A 140 15.07 6.94 20.82
C ARG A 140 14.10 5.77 20.76
N LEU A 141 14.28 4.80 21.65
CA LEU A 141 13.29 3.73 21.87
C LEU A 141 11.90 4.33 22.05
N GLY A 142 10.89 3.79 21.37
CA GLY A 142 9.51 4.14 21.63
C GLY A 142 8.58 4.00 20.42
N LEU A 143 7.32 4.34 20.67
CA LEU A 143 6.25 4.40 19.68
C LEU A 143 6.04 5.84 19.21
N TYR A 144 6.11 6.04 17.90
CA TYR A 144 5.95 7.32 17.23
C TYR A 144 4.69 7.27 16.38
N SER A 145 3.66 7.99 16.79
CA SER A 145 2.31 7.84 16.26
C SER A 145 1.70 9.15 15.77
N CYS A 146 0.70 9.02 14.90
CA CYS A 146 -0.17 10.12 14.54
C CYS A 146 -1.10 10.49 15.71
N LYS A 147 -1.83 11.60 15.58
CA LYS A 147 -2.94 11.96 16.47
C LYS A 147 -4.06 10.96 16.28
N GLU A 148 -4.90 10.82 17.29
CA GLU A 148 -6.10 10.01 17.23
C GLU A 148 -6.95 10.32 15.98
N GLY A 149 -7.40 9.27 15.29
CA GLY A 149 -8.16 9.36 14.04
C GLY A 149 -7.34 9.63 12.78
N TYR A 150 -6.03 9.85 12.88
CA TYR A 150 -5.11 9.95 11.75
C TYR A 150 -4.29 8.67 11.61
N TYR A 151 -3.90 8.36 10.38
CA TYR A 151 -3.06 7.21 10.05
C TYR A 151 -1.85 7.67 9.24
N ILE A 152 -0.77 6.89 9.32
CA ILE A 152 0.44 7.15 8.54
C ILE A 152 0.11 6.90 7.06
N THR A 153 0.47 7.86 6.22
CA THR A 153 0.32 7.79 4.76
C THR A 153 1.64 8.05 4.04
N GLY A 154 2.68 8.46 4.76
CA GLY A 154 4.00 8.63 4.18
C GLY A 154 5.09 8.84 5.22
N LEU A 155 6.33 8.64 4.78
CA LEU A 155 7.54 8.76 5.59
C LEU A 155 8.48 9.78 4.94
N TYR A 156 9.10 10.64 5.75
CA TYR A 156 10.13 11.55 5.29
C TYR A 156 11.51 11.01 5.66
N LYS A 157 12.37 10.83 4.67
CA LYS A 157 13.79 10.51 4.87
C LYS A 157 14.62 11.79 4.83
N ALA A 158 15.32 12.08 5.92
CA ALA A 158 16.27 13.20 6.04
C ALA A 158 17.60 12.91 5.32
N ASP A 159 18.66 13.63 5.66
CA ASP A 159 19.95 13.61 4.94
C ASP A 159 20.90 12.45 5.33
N CYS A 160 20.36 11.26 5.61
CA CYS A 160 21.16 10.07 5.95
C CYS A 160 20.39 8.76 5.70
N ASP A 161 21.06 7.61 5.88
CA ASP A 161 20.54 6.29 5.48
C ASP A 161 20.18 5.36 6.67
N TYR A 162 20.44 5.79 7.89
CA TYR A 162 20.12 5.06 9.13
C TYR A 162 18.65 5.19 9.49
N LEU A 163 18.12 4.29 10.33
CA LEU A 163 16.71 4.27 10.71
C LEU A 163 16.23 5.62 11.29
N HIS A 164 17.02 6.26 12.15
CA HIS A 164 16.67 7.56 12.74
C HIS A 164 16.53 8.70 11.73
N CYS A 165 16.92 8.50 10.47
CA CYS A 165 16.74 9.47 9.41
C CYS A 165 15.28 9.49 8.89
N ILE A 166 14.40 8.60 9.37
CA ILE A 166 12.95 8.83 9.28
C ILE A 166 12.58 9.89 10.31
N ASP A 167 12.54 11.15 9.86
CA ASP A 167 12.42 12.31 10.75
C ASP A 167 10.97 12.81 10.86
N ARG A 168 10.11 12.42 9.92
CA ARG A 168 8.70 12.84 9.91
C ARG A 168 7.75 11.78 9.39
N LEU A 169 6.55 11.80 9.95
CA LEU A 169 5.40 11.04 9.47
C LEU A 169 4.43 11.99 8.77
N TYR A 170 3.84 11.54 7.67
CA TYR A 170 2.70 12.21 7.05
C TYR A 170 1.43 11.53 7.55
N CYS A 171 0.64 12.26 8.34
CA CYS A 171 -0.53 11.75 9.04
C CYS A 171 -1.79 12.33 8.42
N CYS A 172 -2.73 11.48 8.00
CA CYS A 172 -3.98 11.92 7.38
C CYS A 172 -5.19 11.21 8.01
N LYS A 173 -6.31 11.93 8.08
CA LYS A 173 -7.62 11.35 8.37
C LYS A 173 -8.21 10.67 7.15
N MET A 174 -9.02 9.66 7.41
CA MET A 174 -10.01 9.22 6.43
C MET A 174 -11.02 10.36 6.21
N ALA A 175 -11.43 10.57 4.96
CA ALA A 175 -12.55 11.46 4.64
C ALA A 175 -13.79 11.16 5.51
N ASP A 176 -14.47 12.22 5.95
CA ASP A 176 -15.62 12.10 6.85
C ASP A 176 -16.87 11.58 6.14
N THR A 177 -17.01 11.88 4.84
CA THR A 177 -18.17 11.51 4.02
C THR A 177 -17.78 10.71 2.78
N PRO A 178 -18.63 9.78 2.33
CA PRO A 178 -18.47 9.16 1.02
C PRO A 178 -18.49 10.18 -0.12
N GLN A 179 -17.75 9.88 -1.19
CA GLN A 179 -17.82 10.63 -2.44
C GLN A 179 -19.24 10.54 -3.00
N VAL A 180 -19.82 11.70 -3.35
CA VAL A 180 -21.07 11.76 -4.11
C VAL A 180 -20.82 11.17 -5.50
N VAL A 181 -21.70 10.28 -5.93
CA VAL A 181 -21.62 9.62 -7.24
C VAL A 181 -22.72 10.20 -8.12
N ASP A 182 -22.39 11.25 -8.86
CA ASP A 182 -23.30 11.98 -9.74
C ASP A 182 -22.92 11.89 -11.22
N ASP A 183 -21.80 11.24 -11.55
CA ASP A 183 -21.33 11.02 -12.91
C ASP A 183 -21.01 9.54 -13.22
N PRO A 184 -21.08 9.12 -14.50
CA PRO A 184 -20.81 7.75 -14.91
C PRO A 184 -19.39 7.25 -14.61
N GLU A 185 -18.38 8.12 -14.64
CA GLU A 185 -16.98 7.72 -14.44
C GLU A 185 -16.69 7.43 -12.97
N THR A 186 -17.21 8.24 -12.06
CA THR A 186 -17.17 7.97 -10.63
C THR A 186 -17.98 6.71 -10.30
N PHE A 187 -19.13 6.50 -10.95
CA PHE A 187 -19.92 5.29 -10.76
C PHE A 187 -19.18 4.01 -11.20
N LYS A 188 -18.59 3.99 -12.41
CA LYS A 188 -17.76 2.87 -12.88
C LYS A 188 -16.63 2.57 -11.92
N THR A 189 -15.92 3.62 -11.48
CA THR A 189 -14.82 3.50 -10.52
C THR A 189 -15.31 2.84 -9.24
N ARG A 190 -16.41 3.33 -8.68
CA ARG A 190 -16.97 2.84 -7.43
C ARG A 190 -17.40 1.37 -7.50
N ILE A 191 -18.08 0.99 -8.56
CA ILE A 191 -18.52 -0.40 -8.74
C ILE A 191 -17.30 -1.32 -8.83
N MET A 192 -16.31 -0.99 -9.65
CA MET A 192 -15.13 -1.83 -9.80
C MET A 192 -14.32 -1.90 -8.51
N ASP A 193 -14.08 -0.77 -7.85
CA ASP A 193 -13.38 -0.68 -6.58
C ASP A 193 -13.96 -1.58 -5.48
N THR A 194 -15.28 -1.65 -5.37
CA THR A 194 -16.01 -2.44 -4.36
C THR A 194 -16.19 -3.91 -4.73
N THR A 195 -16.12 -4.24 -6.01
CA THR A 195 -16.33 -5.61 -6.51
C THR A 195 -15.03 -6.33 -6.87
N LEU A 196 -13.93 -5.60 -7.06
CA LEU A 196 -12.66 -6.12 -7.57
C LEU A 196 -12.16 -7.33 -6.80
N TRP A 197 -12.14 -7.26 -5.47
CA TRP A 197 -11.64 -8.37 -4.65
C TRP A 197 -12.46 -9.64 -4.87
N ASN A 198 -13.79 -9.53 -4.88
CA ASN A 198 -14.70 -10.66 -5.13
C ASN A 198 -14.53 -11.21 -6.55
N LEU A 199 -14.41 -10.34 -7.55
CA LEU A 199 -14.21 -10.73 -8.95
C LEU A 199 -12.87 -11.43 -9.16
N ALA A 200 -11.79 -10.94 -8.56
CA ALA A 200 -10.47 -11.54 -8.63
C ALA A 200 -10.45 -12.92 -7.96
N ASN A 201 -11.09 -13.07 -6.81
CA ASN A 201 -11.20 -14.36 -6.13
C ASN A 201 -12.03 -15.36 -6.92
N LEU A 202 -13.16 -14.93 -7.50
CA LEU A 202 -13.95 -15.76 -8.39
C LEU A 202 -13.14 -16.22 -9.61
N ALA A 203 -12.44 -15.30 -10.27
CA ALA A 203 -11.59 -15.61 -11.41
C ALA A 203 -10.49 -16.62 -11.04
N ASN A 204 -9.85 -16.44 -9.89
CA ASN A 204 -8.86 -17.37 -9.37
C ASN A 204 -9.46 -18.77 -9.12
N SER A 205 -10.64 -18.85 -8.50
CA SER A 205 -11.36 -20.11 -8.27
C SER A 205 -11.77 -20.82 -9.56
N LEU A 206 -12.00 -20.07 -10.64
CA LEU A 206 -12.30 -20.60 -11.98
C LEU A 206 -11.05 -20.98 -12.79
N GLY A 207 -9.84 -20.76 -12.24
CA GLY A 207 -8.58 -21.11 -12.89
C GLY A 207 -8.02 -20.04 -13.84
N TYR A 208 -8.52 -18.80 -13.78
CA TYR A 208 -7.91 -17.68 -14.50
C TYR A 208 -6.59 -17.27 -13.84
N GLY A 209 -5.58 -16.99 -14.66
CA GLY A 209 -4.31 -16.41 -14.21
C GLY A 209 -4.39 -14.91 -13.96
N TRP A 210 -3.34 -14.35 -13.33
CA TRP A 210 -3.18 -12.89 -13.13
C TRP A 210 -4.27 -12.24 -12.27
N CYS A 211 -4.76 -12.97 -11.27
CA CYS A 211 -5.76 -12.46 -10.32
C CYS A 211 -5.15 -11.59 -9.20
N ALA A 212 -3.88 -11.20 -9.31
CA ALA A 212 -3.17 -10.25 -8.46
C ALA A 212 -2.09 -9.55 -9.30
N GLY A 213 -1.76 -8.31 -8.96
CA GLY A 213 -0.56 -7.66 -9.48
C GLY A 213 0.72 -8.33 -8.99
N THR A 214 1.82 -8.02 -9.65
CA THR A 214 3.12 -8.69 -9.43
C THR A 214 3.70 -8.38 -8.05
N LYS A 215 3.23 -7.30 -7.41
CA LYS A 215 3.62 -6.88 -6.07
C LYS A 215 2.62 -7.37 -5.01
N GLY A 216 1.42 -7.76 -5.45
CA GLY A 216 0.35 -8.28 -4.61
C GLY A 216 0.73 -9.60 -3.97
N MET A 217 0.49 -9.71 -2.66
CA MET A 217 0.70 -10.96 -1.93
C MET A 217 -0.55 -11.83 -1.92
N ASN A 218 -1.72 -11.20 -2.10
CA ASN A 218 -3.01 -11.88 -2.14
C ASN A 218 -3.75 -11.60 -3.46
N VAL A 219 -4.67 -12.51 -3.80
CA VAL A 219 -5.64 -12.31 -4.88
C VAL A 219 -6.43 -11.02 -4.66
N GLY A 220 -6.61 -10.24 -5.73
CA GLY A 220 -7.30 -8.95 -5.70
C GLY A 220 -6.42 -7.76 -5.31
N GLU A 221 -5.15 -7.96 -4.96
CA GLU A 221 -4.22 -6.87 -4.64
C GLU A 221 -3.48 -6.35 -5.88
N ASP A 222 -3.04 -5.08 -5.79
CA ASP A 222 -2.14 -4.43 -6.74
C ASP A 222 -2.72 -4.32 -8.16
N PHE A 223 -3.97 -3.90 -8.25
CA PHE A 223 -4.61 -3.51 -9.51
C PHE A 223 -4.55 -1.99 -9.68
N TYR A 224 -4.50 -1.55 -10.94
CA TYR A 224 -4.62 -0.13 -11.28
C TYR A 224 -5.70 0.09 -12.35
N ARG A 225 -6.29 1.28 -12.33
CA ARG A 225 -7.26 1.69 -13.34
C ARG A 225 -6.54 2.08 -14.64
N SER A 226 -7.00 1.56 -15.77
CA SER A 226 -6.54 1.87 -17.12
C SER A 226 -7.77 2.08 -18.01
N GLY A 227 -8.18 3.35 -18.18
CA GLY A 227 -9.46 3.68 -18.80
C GLY A 227 -10.64 3.09 -17.99
N ASP A 228 -11.44 2.25 -18.63
CA ASP A 228 -12.58 1.55 -18.03
C ASP A 228 -12.22 0.14 -17.49
N SER A 229 -10.93 -0.20 -17.46
CA SER A 229 -10.45 -1.50 -17.00
C SER A 229 -9.66 -1.41 -15.69
N TRP A 230 -9.73 -2.47 -14.89
CA TRP A 230 -8.88 -2.67 -13.71
C TRP A 230 -7.91 -3.80 -14.03
N VAL A 231 -6.63 -3.46 -14.08
CA VAL A 231 -5.59 -4.33 -14.60
C VAL A 231 -4.67 -4.70 -13.46
N ALA A 232 -4.44 -6.00 -13.28
CA ALA A 232 -3.42 -6.50 -12.35
C ALA A 232 -2.06 -5.91 -12.77
N ASP A 233 -1.37 -5.26 -11.83
CA ASP A 233 -0.14 -4.55 -12.15
C ASP A 233 0.99 -5.51 -12.51
N SER A 234 1.30 -5.60 -13.80
CA SER A 234 2.41 -6.39 -14.32
C SER A 234 3.73 -5.61 -14.40
N ARG A 235 3.75 -4.33 -14.01
CA ARG A 235 4.95 -3.51 -14.02
C ARG A 235 5.88 -4.03 -12.93
N LEU A 236 6.90 -4.76 -13.38
CA LEU A 236 8.01 -5.18 -12.55
C LEU A 236 8.68 -3.94 -11.97
N PHE A 237 9.22 -4.11 -10.76
CA PHE A 237 10.05 -3.10 -10.13
C PHE A 237 11.19 -2.68 -11.10
N TRP A 238 11.85 -3.63 -11.76
CA TRP A 238 12.85 -3.31 -12.78
C TRP A 238 12.20 -3.22 -14.17
N PRO A 239 12.44 -2.19 -15.01
CA PRO A 239 12.54 -2.49 -16.43
C PRO A 239 13.69 -3.49 -16.51
N GLN A 240 13.45 -4.70 -17.02
CA GLN A 240 14.53 -5.65 -17.25
C GLN A 240 15.59 -4.93 -18.09
N LYS A 241 16.72 -4.54 -17.47
CA LYS A 241 17.91 -4.19 -18.22
C LYS A 241 18.34 -5.49 -18.91
N ASN A 242 17.96 -5.59 -20.17
CA ASN A 242 18.24 -6.66 -21.12
C ASN A 242 17.49 -7.98 -20.88
N VAL A 243 16.22 -8.01 -21.25
CA VAL A 243 15.75 -9.12 -22.08
C VAL A 243 15.46 -8.51 -23.45
N LEU A 244 16.27 -8.89 -24.44
CA LEU A 244 15.89 -8.72 -25.83
C LEU A 244 14.57 -9.47 -25.99
N VAL A 245 13.47 -8.73 -25.98
CA VAL A 245 12.18 -9.23 -26.42
C VAL A 245 12.35 -9.45 -27.92
N THR A 246 12.75 -10.67 -28.29
CA THR A 246 12.47 -11.17 -29.62
C THR A 246 10.95 -11.16 -29.73
N SER A 247 10.46 -10.26 -30.57
CA SER A 247 9.07 -10.17 -30.98
C SER A 247 8.60 -11.55 -31.45
N VAL A 248 7.84 -12.24 -30.61
CA VAL A 248 6.99 -13.33 -31.10
C VAL A 248 5.93 -12.65 -31.95
N LYS A 249 6.04 -12.85 -33.27
CA LYS A 249 5.06 -12.41 -34.25
C LYS A 249 3.68 -12.92 -33.80
N LYS A 250 2.71 -11.99 -33.76
CA LYS A 250 1.29 -12.30 -33.82
C LYS A 250 1.02 -13.00 -35.15
N ASP A 251 0.90 -14.32 -35.13
CA ASP A 251 0.15 -15.04 -36.15
C ASP A 251 -1.15 -15.52 -35.49
N SER A 252 -2.17 -14.66 -35.56
CA SER A 252 -3.56 -15.09 -35.39
C SER A 252 -4.04 -15.65 -36.73
N PRO A 253 -4.57 -16.88 -36.81
CA PRO A 253 -5.25 -17.32 -38.02
C PRO A 253 -6.58 -16.57 -38.12
N LEU A 254 -6.70 -15.79 -39.20
CA LEU A 254 -7.94 -15.24 -39.71
C LEU A 254 -8.92 -16.39 -40.01
N ILE A 255 -10.00 -16.49 -39.23
CA ILE A 255 -11.19 -17.24 -39.63
C ILE A 255 -12.04 -16.26 -40.44
N THR A 256 -11.91 -16.30 -41.76
CA THR A 256 -12.87 -15.69 -42.68
C THR A 256 -14.02 -16.67 -42.90
N ARG A 257 -15.20 -16.28 -42.41
CA ARG A 257 -16.48 -16.74 -42.95
C ARG A 257 -16.66 -16.14 -44.34
N ASP A 258 -16.78 -16.99 -45.36
CA ASP A 258 -17.63 -16.73 -46.52
C ASP A 258 -18.21 -18.06 -46.99
N GLY A 259 -19.50 -18.06 -47.31
CA GLY A 259 -20.31 -19.25 -47.53
C GLY A 259 -20.65 -19.57 -48.98
N LEU A 260 -21.62 -20.47 -49.09
CA LEU A 260 -22.42 -20.90 -50.25
C LEU A 260 -21.88 -22.05 -51.14
N LEU A 261 -22.56 -23.18 -50.96
CA LEU A 261 -22.98 -24.24 -51.90
C LEU A 261 -23.12 -23.76 -53.37
N PRO A 262 -22.95 -24.65 -54.38
CA PRO A 262 -23.62 -25.96 -54.51
C PRO A 262 -22.72 -27.19 -54.47
#